data_AF-A0A7K2F7D2-F1
#
_entry.id   AF-A0A7K2F7D2-F1
#
_cell.length_a   1.000
_cell.length_b   1.000
_cell.length_c   1.000
_cell.angle_alpha   90.00
_cell.angle_beta   90.00
_cell.angle_gamma   90.00
#
_symmetry.space_group_name_H-M   'P 1'
#
loop_
_entity.id
_entity.type
_entity.pdbx_description
1 polymer ?
#
loop_
_entity_poly.entity_id
_entity_poly.type
_entity_poly.pdbx_seq_one_letter_code
_entity_poly.pdbx_strand_id
1 'polypeptide(L)' 'MPKTQLNVRVDEATAEAARQRALQRGMSVNRYIEELVKRDAGEVGHTFVEAAADFMKQYESVFAEEFGPERKGTR' A
#
# COMPACT_ATOMS: atom_id res chain seq x y z
N MET A 1 16.60 -6.44 3.39
CA MET A 1 16.30 -7.81 3.87
C MET A 1 16.59 -8.80 2.74
N PRO A 2 17.01 -10.05 3.04
CA PRO A 2 17.17 -11.08 2.02
C PRO A 2 15.83 -11.35 1.29
N LYS A 3 15.90 -11.82 0.04
CA LYS A 3 14.70 -12.18 -0.73
C LYS A 3 14.08 -13.47 -0.15
N THR A 4 12.79 -13.42 0.13
CA THR A 4 11.99 -14.59 0.54
C THR A 4 11.36 -15.24 -0.69
N GLN A 5 11.34 -16.58 -0.76
CA GLN A 5 10.65 -17.31 -1.82
C GLN A 5 9.16 -17.48 -1.48
N LEU A 6 8.31 -17.31 -2.49
CA LEU A 6 6.86 -17.55 -2.41
C LEU A 6 6.47 -18.57 -3.49
N ASN A 7 5.96 -19.72 -3.06
CA ASN A 7 5.46 -20.75 -3.98
C ASN A 7 3.97 -20.49 -4.26
N VAL A 8 3.64 -20.00 -5.46
CA VAL A 8 2.25 -19.74 -5.87
C VAL A 8 1.85 -20.73 -6.95
N ARG A 9 0.69 -21.38 -6.78
CA ARG A 9 0.03 -22.14 -7.85
C ARG A 9 -0.99 -21.23 -8.52
N VAL A 10 -0.93 -21.16 -9.85
CA VAL A 10 -1.88 -20.42 -10.69
C VAL A 10 -2.28 -21.31 -11.86
N ASP A 11 -3.38 -20.98 -12.50
CA ASP A 11 -3.75 -21.58 -13.77
C ASP A 11 -2.77 -21.18 -14.88
N GLU A 12 -2.81 -21.93 -15.98
CA GLU A 12 -1.89 -21.75 -17.11
C GLU A 12 -2.03 -20.39 -17.77
N ALA A 13 -3.25 -19.89 -17.94
CA ALA A 13 -3.52 -18.62 -18.60
C ALA A 13 -2.94 -17.45 -17.79
N THR A 14 -3.10 -17.48 -16.46
CA THR A 14 -2.49 -16.51 -15.56
C THR A 14 -0.96 -16.55 -15.62
N ALA A 15 -0.36 -17.74 -15.64
CA ALA A 15 1.09 -17.89 -15.73
C ALA A 15 1.62 -17.36 -17.07
N GLU A 16 0.90 -17.61 -18.17
CA GLU A 16 1.28 -17.13 -19.49
C GLU A 16 1.15 -15.62 -19.61
N ALA A 17 0.06 -15.04 -19.10
CA ALA A 17 -0.12 -13.60 -19.05
C ALA A 17 1.02 -12.91 -18.29
N ALA A 18 1.43 -13.45 -17.14
CA ALA A 18 2.57 -12.93 -16.38
C ALA A 18 3.88 -13.02 -17.19
N ARG A 19 4.12 -14.13 -17.88
CA ARG A 19 5.30 -14.31 -18.76
C ARG A 19 5.33 -13.30 -19.89
N GLN A 20 4.23 -13.14 -20.63
CA GLN A 20 4.15 -12.21 -21.75
C GLN A 20 4.34 -10.76 -21.30
N ARG A 21 3.71 -10.37 -20.19
CA ARG A 21 3.85 -9.02 -19.62
C ARG A 21 5.26 -8.74 -19.13
N ALA A 22 5.91 -9.72 -18.50
CA ALA A 22 7.30 -9.60 -18.06
C ALA A 22 8.25 -9.44 -19.26
N LEU A 23 8.06 -10.25 -20.31
CA LEU A 23 8.84 -10.18 -21.55
C LEU A 23 8.71 -8.82 -22.25
N GLN A 24 7.49 -8.31 -22.39
CA GLN A 24 7.22 -6.99 -23.00
C GLN A 24 7.94 -5.86 -22.27
N ARG A 25 8.21 -6.02 -20.97
CA ARG A 25 8.91 -5.04 -20.14
C ARG A 25 10.40 -5.35 -19.94
N GLY A 26 10.92 -6.37 -20.62
CA GLY A 26 12.32 -6.79 -20.52
C GLY A 26 12.74 -7.23 -19.12
N MET A 27 11.81 -7.77 -18.33
CA MET A 27 12.05 -8.18 -16.94
C MET A 27 11.76 -9.66 -16.72
N SER A 28 12.35 -10.24 -15.67
CA SER A 28 12.01 -11.59 -15.24
C SER A 28 10.59 -11.63 -14.67
N VAL A 29 9.94 -12.80 -14.78
CA VAL A 29 8.58 -13.03 -14.22
C VAL A 29 8.55 -12.74 -12.72
N ASN A 30 9.57 -13.20 -11.98
CA ASN A 30 9.66 -12.94 -10.54
C ASN A 30 9.70 -11.44 -10.23
N ARG A 31 10.43 -10.66 -11.02
CA ARG A 31 10.49 -9.20 -10.84
C ARG A 31 9.16 -8.55 -11.20
N TYR A 32 8.52 -9.00 -12.28
CA TYR A 32 7.20 -8.51 -12.67
C TYR A 32 6.14 -8.74 -11.57
N ILE A 33 6.10 -9.94 -10.99
CA ILE A 33 5.17 -10.27 -9.89
C ILE A 33 5.50 -9.44 -8.64
N GLU A 34 6.77 -9.26 -8.29
CA GLU A 34 7.18 -8.42 -7.16
C GLU A 34 6.66 -6.97 -7.32
N GLU A 35 6.83 -6.38 -8.49
CA GLU A 35 6.36 -5.01 -8.77
C GLU A 35 4.83 -4.93 -8.81
N LEU A 36 4.16 -5.96 -9.34
CA LEU A 36 2.70 -6.03 -9.36
C LEU A 36 2.14 -6.03 -7.93
N VAL A 37 2.68 -6.87 -7.04
CA VAL A 37 2.25 -6.95 -5.63
C VAL A 37 2.59 -5.66 -4.87
N LYS A 38 3.76 -5.06 -5.13
CA LYS A 38 4.12 -3.78 -4.52
C LYS A 38 3.18 -2.65 -4.91
N ARG A 39 2.80 -2.58 -6.18
CA ARG A 39 1.86 -1.58 -6.67
C ARG A 39 0.49 -1.76 -6.01
N ASP A 40 -0.02 -2.98 -5.98
CA ASP A 40 -1.29 -3.33 -5.35
C ASP A 40 -1.31 -2.97 -3.85
N ALA A 41 -0.27 -3.37 -3.10
CA ALA A 41 -0.12 -3.03 -1.69
C ALA A 41 0.04 -1.52 -1.46
N GLY A 42 0.76 -0.83 -2.36
CA GLY A 42 0.98 0.61 -2.29
C GLY A 42 -0.28 1.42 -2.59
N GLU A 43 -1.16 0.96 -3.49
CA GLU A 43 -2.42 1.61 -3.85
C GLU A 43 -3.43 1.57 -2.69
N VAL A 44 -3.51 0.46 -1.97
CA VAL A 44 -4.28 0.35 -0.72
C VAL A 44 -3.71 1.25 0.36
N GLY A 45 -2.38 1.26 0.53
CA GLY A 45 -1.72 2.14 1.50
C GLY A 45 -1.93 3.63 1.22
N HIS A 46 -1.81 4.04 -0.04
CA HIS A 46 -2.03 5.42 -0.47
C HIS A 46 -3.47 5.86 -0.21
N THR A 47 -4.44 5.05 -0.65
CA THR A 47 -5.87 5.32 -0.45
C THR A 47 -6.22 5.44 1.04
N PHE A 48 -5.61 4.59 1.88
CA PHE A 48 -5.79 4.65 3.34
C PHE A 48 -5.22 5.94 3.94
N VAL A 49 -4.01 6.35 3.56
CA VAL A 49 -3.39 7.59 4.05
C VAL A 49 -4.17 8.81 3.58
N GLU A 50 -4.64 8.84 2.33
CA GLU A 50 -5.49 9.93 1.83
C GLU A 50 -6.81 10.01 2.60
N ALA A 51 -7.50 8.89 2.81
CA ALA A 51 -8.73 8.86 3.60
C ALA A 51 -8.51 9.28 5.06
N ALA A 52 -7.39 8.89 5.67
CA ALA A 52 -7.02 9.32 7.01
C ALA A 52 -6.70 10.83 7.06
N ALA A 53 -6.03 11.36 6.04
CA ALA A 53 -5.75 12.80 5.94
C ALA A 53 -7.03 13.62 5.78
N ASP A 54 -7.97 13.15 4.95
CA ASP A 54 -9.27 13.80 4.77
C ASP A 54 -10.13 13.72 6.03
N PHE A 55 -10.13 12.58 6.72
CA PHE A 55 -10.76 12.44 8.04
C PHE A 55 -10.17 13.43 9.06
N MET A 56 -8.85 13.51 9.17
CA MET A 56 -8.19 14.44 10.10
C MET A 56 -8.52 15.90 9.79
N LYS A 57 -8.62 16.30 8.51
CA LYS A 57 -9.07 17.64 8.11
C LYS A 57 -10.53 17.90 8.46
N GLN A 58 -11.41 16.93 8.25
CA GLN A 58 -12.84 17.09 8.51
C GLN A 58 -13.15 17.20 10.01
N TYR A 59 -12.37 16.52 10.85
CA TYR A 59 -12.56 16.51 12.29
C TYR A 59 -11.60 17.44 13.04
N GLU A 60 -10.77 18.21 12.33
CA GLU A 60 -9.78 19.12 12.93
C GLU A 60 -10.41 20.08 13.95
N SER A 61 -11.57 20.66 13.62
CA SER A 61 -12.30 21.56 14.52
C SER A 61 -12.84 20.86 15.77
N VAL A 62 -13.30 19.61 15.63
CA VAL A 62 -13.84 18.79 16.72
C VAL A 62 -12.71 18.33 17.66
N PHE A 63 -11.59 17.89 17.10
CA PHE A 63 -10.41 17.52 17.89
C PHE A 63 -9.80 18.74 18.60
N ALA A 64 -9.78 19.91 17.97
CA ALA A 64 -9.32 21.15 18.59
C ALA A 64 -10.21 21.60 19.74
N GLU A 65 -11.51 21.34 19.67
CA GLU A 65 -12.47 21.63 20.74
C GLU A 65 -12.36 20.65 21.93
N GLU A 66 -12.14 19.36 21.67
CA GLU A 66 -12.06 18.32 22.69
C GLU A 66 -10.65 18.16 23.31
N PHE A 67 -9.58 18.42 22.54
CA PHE A 67 -8.18 18.15 22.92
C PHE A 67 -7.23 19.35 22.72
N GLY A 68 -7.76 20.57 22.56
CA GLY A 68 -6.98 21.81 22.43
C GLY A 68 -5.97 22.05 23.57
N PRO A 69 -5.02 22.98 23.39
CA PRO A 69 -3.82 23.11 24.22
C PRO A 69 -4.10 23.74 25.60
N GLU A 70 -4.93 23.13 26.42
CA GLU A 70 -5.07 23.44 27.85
C GLU A 70 -5.27 22.17 28.70
N ARG A 71 -4.21 21.38 28.82
CA ARG A 71 -3.78 20.91 30.14
C ARG A 71 -2.27 21.09 30.28
N LYS A 72 -1.87 22.35 30.53
CA LYS A 72 -0.67 22.57 31.34
C LYS A 72 -0.89 21.77 32.62
N GLY A 73 -0.06 20.74 32.82
CA GLY A 73 -0.06 19.96 34.04
C GLY A 73 0.06 20.90 35.23
N THR A 74 -1.04 21.06 35.97
CA THR A 74 -0.98 21.47 37.35
C THR A 74 -0.61 20.22 38.13
N ARG A 75 0.59 20.31 38.69
CA ARG A 75 1.16 19.56 39.82
C ARG A 75 0.15 18.85 40.72
#